data_AF-A0A0K2B1K4-F1
#
_entry.id   AF-A0A0K2B1K4-F1
#
_cell.length_a   1.000
_cell.length_b   1.000
_cell.length_c   1.000
_cell.angle_alpha   90.00
_cell.angle_beta   90.00
_cell.angle_gamma   90.00
#
_symmetry.space_group_name_H-M   'P 1'
#
loop_
_entity.id
_entity.type
_entity.pdbx_description
1 polymer ?
#
loop_
_entity_poly.entity_id
_entity_poly.type
_entity_poly.pdbx_seq_one_letter_code
_entity_poly.pdbx_strand_id
1 'polypeptide(L)'
;MDAGTEIGWEPYEVALLGGGPRAAVTVAVVALHLLGAVEPGPRRTLCATGPEPEGLGPFEGTVLDCLREPLTARELVRHTDVRLALALARIPLAEEGLLRYPRLGPSRRARRRVAFWRERYPLPAVRHGLTDDRTLLAVALHGDAALRMLLPRFALRTGLADPGAPAEGVRFSLGRGRFLRWRDEYEDSVSGDWGAGHGDHGGSCGSGGGGGGD
;
A
#
# COMPACT_ATOMS: atom_id res chain seq x y z
N MET A 1 -15.26 -21.80 -6.56
CA MET A 1 -14.36 -21.61 -7.72
C MET A 1 -13.57 -20.38 -7.39
N ASP A 2 -12.40 -20.63 -6.81
CA ASP A 2 -11.64 -19.61 -6.12
C ASP A 2 -10.95 -18.79 -7.21
N ALA A 3 -11.31 -17.51 -7.32
CA ALA A 3 -10.87 -16.68 -8.44
C ALA A 3 -9.34 -16.55 -8.53
N GLY A 4 -8.60 -16.84 -7.45
CA GLY A 4 -7.14 -16.97 -7.44
C GLY A 4 -6.62 -18.19 -8.21
N THR A 5 -7.31 -19.33 -8.14
CA THR A 5 -6.92 -20.55 -8.86
C THR A 5 -6.99 -20.39 -10.38
N GLU A 6 -7.91 -19.56 -10.89
CA GLU A 6 -8.00 -19.26 -12.34
C GLU A 6 -6.77 -18.49 -12.86
N ILE A 7 -6.10 -17.75 -11.98
CA ILE A 7 -4.92 -16.92 -12.30
C ILE A 7 -3.62 -17.72 -12.14
N GLY A 8 -3.69 -18.82 -11.39
CA GLY A 8 -2.56 -19.67 -11.02
C GLY A 8 -1.60 -19.01 -10.03
N TRP A 9 -2.05 -17.98 -9.31
CA TRP A 9 -1.31 -17.27 -8.28
C TRP A 9 -2.23 -16.93 -7.12
N GLU A 10 -1.67 -16.90 -5.92
CA GLU A 10 -2.42 -16.48 -4.74
C GLU A 10 -2.73 -14.98 -4.80
N PRO A 11 -3.87 -14.52 -4.26
CA PRO A 11 -4.25 -13.11 -4.32
C PRO A 11 -3.17 -12.15 -3.77
N TYR A 12 -2.46 -12.52 -2.70
CA TYR A 12 -1.41 -11.68 -2.15
C TYR A 12 -0.17 -11.61 -3.06
N GLU A 13 0.12 -12.65 -3.85
CA GLU A 13 1.21 -12.67 -4.84
C GLU A 13 0.89 -11.74 -6.01
N VAL A 14 -0.36 -11.77 -6.50
CA VAL A 14 -0.86 -10.82 -7.51
C VAL A 14 -0.65 -9.38 -7.03
N ALA A 15 -1.01 -9.11 -5.78
CA ALA A 15 -0.82 -7.80 -5.17
C ALA A 15 0.66 -7.44 -4.98
N LEU A 16 1.50 -8.40 -4.62
CA LEU A 16 2.95 -8.22 -4.52
C LEU A 16 3.56 -7.81 -5.87
N LEU A 17 3.11 -8.43 -6.97
CA LEU A 17 3.55 -8.11 -8.33
C LEU A 17 2.97 -6.78 -8.85
N GLY A 18 1.75 -6.43 -8.45
CA GLY A 18 1.04 -5.24 -8.92
C GLY A 18 1.35 -3.95 -8.15
N GLY A 19 1.52 -4.05 -6.83
CA GLY A 19 1.65 -2.92 -5.91
C GLY A 19 2.73 -3.09 -4.82
N GLY A 20 3.46 -4.20 -4.82
CA GLY A 20 4.58 -4.44 -3.89
C GLY A 20 4.17 -4.94 -2.51
N PRO A 21 5.11 -4.94 -1.53
CA PRO A 21 4.91 -5.48 -0.18
C PRO A 21 3.65 -5.00 0.53
N ARG A 22 3.40 -3.69 0.47
CA ARG A 22 2.26 -3.08 1.15
C ARG A 22 0.93 -3.59 0.58
N ALA A 23 0.85 -3.76 -0.74
CA ALA A 23 -0.35 -4.28 -1.38
C ALA A 23 -0.58 -5.75 -0.99
N ALA A 24 0.48 -6.58 -0.94
CA ALA A 24 0.40 -7.96 -0.48
C ALA A 24 -0.11 -8.08 0.96
N VAL A 25 0.45 -7.29 1.88
CA VAL A 25 -0.01 -7.24 3.28
C VAL A 25 -1.46 -6.78 3.37
N THR A 26 -1.85 -5.78 2.57
CA THR A 26 -3.24 -5.30 2.55
C THR A 26 -4.20 -6.40 2.11
N VAL A 27 -3.84 -7.18 1.09
CA VAL A 27 -4.65 -8.32 0.65
C VAL A 27 -4.74 -9.41 1.70
N ALA A 28 -3.63 -9.79 2.34
CA ALA A 28 -3.66 -10.78 3.42
C ALA A 28 -4.56 -10.33 4.60
N VAL A 29 -4.46 -9.06 5.00
CA VAL A 29 -5.34 -8.50 6.04
C VAL A 29 -6.81 -8.50 5.61
N VAL A 30 -7.11 -8.22 4.34
CA VAL A 30 -8.47 -8.30 3.81
C VAL A 30 -8.97 -9.75 3.79
N ALA A 31 -8.14 -10.72 3.41
CA ALA A 31 -8.50 -12.14 3.45
C ALA A 31 -8.88 -12.56 4.88
N LEU A 32 -8.04 -12.21 5.87
CA LEU A 32 -8.31 -12.48 7.27
C LEU A 32 -9.57 -11.76 7.78
N HIS A 33 -9.84 -10.54 7.30
CA HIS A 33 -11.05 -9.82 7.65
C HIS A 33 -12.32 -10.48 7.10
N LEU A 34 -12.29 -10.95 5.85
CA LEU A 34 -13.40 -11.67 5.23
C LEU A 34 -13.66 -13.02 5.93
N LEU A 35 -12.61 -13.66 6.45
CA LEU A 35 -12.71 -14.85 7.30
C LEU A 35 -13.18 -14.54 8.74
N GLY A 36 -13.34 -13.27 9.11
CA GLY A 36 -13.72 -12.86 10.47
C GLY A 36 -12.60 -12.97 11.51
N ALA A 37 -11.36 -13.25 11.08
CA ALA A 37 -10.20 -13.44 11.96
C ALA A 37 -9.52 -12.12 12.35
N VAL A 38 -9.82 -11.01 11.66
CA VAL A 38 -9.25 -9.70 11.94
C VAL A 38 -10.32 -8.62 11.94
N GLU A 39 -10.25 -7.75 12.95
CA GLU A 39 -11.11 -6.59 13.08
C GLU A 39 -10.31 -5.29 13.24
N PRO A 40 -10.91 -4.13 12.89
CA PRO A 40 -10.32 -2.83 13.18
C PRO A 40 -10.32 -2.56 14.68
N GLY A 41 -9.12 -2.36 15.23
CA GLY A 41 -8.90 -1.93 16.61
C GLY A 41 -9.00 -0.41 16.81
N PRO A 42 -8.80 0.07 18.04
CA PRO A 42 -8.75 1.50 18.35
C PRO A 42 -7.57 2.18 17.64
N ARG A 43 -7.67 3.51 17.43
CA ARG A 43 -6.56 4.33 16.88
C ARG A 43 -6.01 3.85 15.51
N ARG A 44 -6.83 3.21 14.69
CA ARG A 44 -6.46 2.69 13.36
C ARG A 44 -5.48 1.52 13.39
N THR A 45 -5.57 0.69 14.42
CA THR A 45 -4.89 -0.59 14.47
C THR A 45 -5.75 -1.71 13.87
N LEU A 46 -5.10 -2.84 13.62
CA LEU A 46 -5.67 -4.12 13.26
C LEU A 46 -5.43 -5.06 14.45
N CYS A 47 -6.43 -5.86 14.79
CA CYS A 47 -6.32 -6.85 15.84
C CYS A 47 -6.87 -8.19 15.34
N ALA A 48 -6.22 -9.28 15.72
CA ALA A 48 -6.77 -10.61 15.58
C ALA A 48 -8.02 -10.74 16.48
N THR A 49 -9.06 -11.37 15.95
CA THR A 49 -10.32 -11.61 16.63
C THR A 49 -10.72 -13.07 16.42
N GLY A 50 -11.23 -13.70 17.47
CA GLY A 50 -11.75 -15.07 17.39
C GLY A 50 -10.66 -16.14 17.24
N PRO A 51 -11.09 -17.41 17.01
CA PRO A 51 -10.17 -18.52 16.78
C PRO A 51 -9.50 -18.41 15.40
N GLU A 52 -8.30 -18.97 15.29
CA GLU A 52 -7.58 -19.05 14.02
C GLU A 52 -8.39 -19.84 12.98
N PRO A 53 -8.66 -19.28 11.80
CA PRO A 53 -9.41 -19.97 10.77
C PRO A 53 -8.60 -21.12 10.19
N GLU A 54 -9.27 -22.22 9.85
CA GLU A 54 -8.63 -23.37 9.22
C GLU A 54 -8.24 -23.06 7.77
N GLY A 55 -7.14 -23.65 7.30
CA GLY A 55 -6.72 -23.56 5.90
C GLY A 55 -5.97 -22.27 5.52
N LEU A 56 -5.46 -21.51 6.50
CA LEU A 56 -4.60 -20.36 6.19
C LEU A 56 -3.30 -20.77 5.50
N GLY A 57 -2.93 -19.98 4.50
CA GLY A 57 -1.60 -20.04 3.91
C GLY A 57 -0.52 -19.60 4.91
N PRO A 58 0.75 -19.97 4.68
CA PRO A 58 1.86 -19.61 5.58
C PRO A 58 2.01 -18.10 5.79
N PHE A 59 1.69 -17.30 4.76
CA PHE A 59 1.80 -15.85 4.83
C PHE A 59 0.67 -15.24 5.68
N GLU A 60 -0.56 -15.67 5.45
CA GLU A 60 -1.73 -15.23 6.21
C GLU A 60 -1.63 -15.62 7.69
N GLY A 61 -1.16 -16.83 8.00
CA GLY A 61 -0.91 -17.27 9.37
C GLY A 61 0.11 -16.39 10.08
N THR A 62 1.23 -16.06 9.42
CA THR A 62 2.24 -15.13 9.96
C THR A 62 1.66 -13.75 10.24
N VAL A 63 0.82 -13.24 9.34
CA VAL A 63 0.16 -11.93 9.53
C VAL A 63 -0.80 -11.99 10.71
N LEU A 64 -1.59 -13.07 10.84
CA LEU A 64 -2.52 -13.25 11.94
C LEU A 64 -1.79 -13.34 13.28
N ASP A 65 -0.69 -14.08 13.35
CA ASP A 65 0.15 -14.19 14.56
C ASP A 65 0.68 -12.81 15.01
N CYS A 66 1.14 -11.99 14.07
CA CYS A 66 1.59 -10.62 14.37
C CYS A 66 0.45 -9.73 14.89
N LEU A 67 -0.79 -9.99 14.44
CA LEU A 67 -1.97 -9.21 14.82
C LEU A 67 -2.60 -9.66 16.15
N ARG A 68 -2.04 -10.67 16.83
CA ARG A 68 -2.39 -10.96 18.23
C ARG A 68 -2.11 -9.77 19.14
N GLU A 69 -1.16 -8.92 18.75
CA GLU A 69 -0.98 -7.59 19.31
C GLU A 69 -1.53 -6.52 18.34
N PRO A 70 -2.18 -5.45 18.85
CA PRO A 70 -2.70 -4.40 17.99
C PRO A 70 -1.59 -3.67 17.20
N LEU A 71 -1.61 -3.78 15.87
CA LEU A 71 -0.62 -3.12 15.00
C LEU A 71 -1.29 -2.22 13.96
N THR A 72 -0.67 -1.10 13.63
CA THR A 72 -1.09 -0.31 12.45
C THR A 72 -0.65 -1.00 11.16
N ALA A 73 -1.32 -0.68 10.05
CA ALA A 73 -0.91 -1.17 8.73
C ALA A 73 0.56 -0.86 8.38
N ARG A 74 1.10 0.27 8.88
CA ARG A 74 2.48 0.68 8.62
C ARG A 74 3.47 -0.14 9.44
N GLU A 75 3.16 -0.43 10.70
CA GLU A 75 3.98 -1.28 11.56
C GLU A 75 3.99 -2.72 11.06
N LEU A 76 2.83 -3.25 10.66
CA LEU A 76 2.71 -4.60 10.12
C LEU A 76 3.61 -4.81 8.89
N VAL A 77 3.63 -3.86 7.95
CA VAL A 77 4.52 -3.92 6.76
C VAL A 77 6.01 -3.89 7.13
N ARG A 78 6.36 -3.28 8.26
CA ARG A 78 7.74 -3.17 8.75
C ARG A 78 8.14 -4.32 9.69
N HIS A 79 7.17 -5.09 10.18
CA HIS A 79 7.39 -6.20 11.09
C HIS A 79 8.34 -7.23 10.48
N THR A 80 9.30 -7.71 11.29
CA THR A 80 10.37 -8.59 10.81
C THR A 80 9.82 -9.89 10.23
N ASP A 81 8.86 -10.52 10.91
CA ASP A 81 8.29 -11.79 10.47
C ASP A 81 7.47 -11.65 9.18
N VAL A 82 6.71 -10.56 9.05
CA VAL A 82 5.98 -10.25 7.81
C VAL A 82 6.95 -10.02 6.65
N ARG A 83 8.06 -9.30 6.90
CA ARG A 83 9.09 -9.08 5.88
C ARG A 83 9.81 -10.37 5.48
N LEU A 84 10.05 -11.27 6.43
CA LEU A 84 10.62 -12.59 6.18
C LEU A 84 9.66 -13.44 5.37
N ALA A 85 8.39 -13.53 5.76
CA ALA A 85 7.37 -14.28 5.04
C ALA A 85 7.19 -13.75 3.61
N LEU A 86 7.22 -12.43 3.40
CA LEU A 86 7.25 -11.84 2.05
C LEU A 86 8.53 -12.18 1.27
N ALA A 87 9.68 -12.28 1.93
CA ALA A 87 10.92 -12.69 1.26
C ALA A 87 10.84 -14.15 0.80
N LEU A 88 10.25 -15.03 1.62
CA LEU A 88 10.01 -16.43 1.27
C LEU A 88 9.01 -16.55 0.12
N ALA A 89 7.89 -15.82 0.16
CA ALA A 89 6.91 -15.80 -0.92
C ALA A 89 7.47 -15.28 -2.26
N ARG A 90 8.56 -14.49 -2.24
CA ARG A 90 9.21 -14.02 -3.46
C ARG A 90 10.05 -15.09 -4.16
N ILE A 91 10.46 -16.15 -3.46
CA ILE A 91 11.31 -17.20 -4.03
C ILE A 91 10.65 -17.87 -5.24
N PRO A 92 9.44 -18.47 -5.13
CA PRO A 92 8.80 -19.10 -6.28
C PRO A 92 8.53 -18.11 -7.43
N LEU A 93 8.12 -16.88 -7.11
CA LEU A 93 7.92 -15.83 -8.11
C LEU A 93 9.21 -15.43 -8.84
N ALA A 94 10.35 -15.45 -8.15
CA ALA A 94 11.65 -15.21 -8.75
C ALA A 94 12.09 -16.38 -9.65
N GLU A 95 11.87 -17.62 -9.21
CA GLU A 95 12.12 -18.84 -9.99
C GLU A 95 11.30 -18.85 -11.29
N GLU A 96 10.07 -18.33 -11.28
CA GLU A 96 9.24 -18.15 -12.48
C GLU A 96 9.66 -16.98 -13.40
N GLY A 97 10.66 -16.19 -13.00
CA GLY A 97 11.12 -15.01 -13.74
C GLY A 97 10.18 -13.80 -13.64
N LEU A 98 9.35 -13.75 -12.60
CA LEU A 98 8.40 -12.65 -12.37
C LEU A 98 9.01 -11.49 -11.58
N LEU A 99 10.16 -11.72 -10.92
CA LEU A 99 10.90 -10.70 -10.19
C LEU A 99 12.27 -10.44 -10.84
N ARG A 100 12.74 -9.19 -10.80
CA ARG A 100 14.00 -8.73 -11.39
C ARG A 100 15.07 -8.51 -10.32
N TYR A 101 16.18 -9.22 -10.43
CA TYR A 101 17.37 -9.00 -9.60
C TYR A 101 18.06 -7.64 -9.90
N PRO A 102 18.74 -6.98 -8.93
CA PRO A 102 18.82 -7.29 -7.49
C PRO A 102 17.67 -6.72 -6.65
N ARG A 103 16.90 -5.77 -7.21
CA ARG A 103 15.87 -5.03 -6.45
C ARG A 103 14.56 -5.81 -6.26
N LEU A 104 14.49 -7.06 -6.73
CA LEU A 104 13.32 -7.95 -6.72
C LEU A 104 12.01 -7.25 -7.09
N GLY A 105 12.09 -6.33 -8.06
CA GLY A 105 10.93 -5.60 -8.58
C GLY A 105 10.22 -6.41 -9.67
N PRO A 106 8.93 -6.16 -9.95
CA PRO A 106 8.20 -6.89 -10.99
C PRO A 106 8.90 -6.85 -12.36
N SER A 107 9.00 -7.99 -13.03
CA SER A 107 9.53 -8.09 -14.39
C SER A 107 8.54 -7.55 -15.42
N ARG A 108 8.97 -7.38 -16.68
CA ARG A 108 8.03 -6.99 -17.76
C ARG A 108 6.94 -8.04 -17.96
N ARG A 109 7.29 -9.33 -17.82
CA ARG A 109 6.36 -10.46 -17.91
C ARG A 109 5.30 -10.39 -16.81
N ALA A 110 5.72 -10.17 -15.57
CA ALA A 110 4.81 -10.00 -14.44
C ALA A 110 3.84 -8.84 -14.68
N ARG A 111 4.35 -7.66 -15.07
CA ARG A 111 3.49 -6.49 -15.36
C ARG A 111 2.47 -6.77 -16.47
N ARG A 112 2.87 -7.43 -17.56
CA ARG A 112 1.94 -7.78 -18.64
C ARG A 112 0.86 -8.75 -18.18
N ARG A 113 1.22 -9.75 -17.38
CA ARG A 113 0.26 -10.75 -16.87
C ARG A 113 -0.71 -10.12 -15.87
N VAL A 114 -0.25 -9.24 -14.97
CA VAL A 114 -1.13 -8.45 -14.08
C VAL A 114 -2.05 -7.53 -14.91
N ALA A 115 -1.52 -6.86 -15.93
CA ALA A 115 -2.33 -6.00 -16.80
C ALA A 115 -3.42 -6.78 -17.56
N PHE A 116 -3.09 -7.95 -18.09
CA PHE A 116 -4.05 -8.87 -18.71
C PHE A 116 -5.20 -9.23 -17.76
N TRP A 117 -4.88 -9.55 -16.50
CA TRP A 117 -5.92 -9.88 -15.53
C TRP A 117 -6.74 -8.67 -15.07
N ARG A 118 -6.14 -7.47 -15.00
CA ARG A 118 -6.89 -6.23 -14.75
C ARG A 118 -7.90 -5.92 -15.86
N GLU A 119 -7.56 -6.22 -17.11
CA GLU A 119 -8.47 -6.04 -18.25
C GLU A 119 -9.62 -7.05 -18.21
N ARG A 120 -9.32 -8.31 -17.85
CA ARG A 120 -10.33 -9.38 -17.74
C ARG A 120 -11.24 -9.23 -16.52
N TYR A 121 -10.73 -8.69 -15.42
CA TYR A 121 -11.46 -8.43 -14.18
C TYR A 121 -11.41 -6.93 -13.87
N PRO A 122 -12.22 -6.11 -14.55
CA PRO A 122 -12.26 -4.67 -14.30
C PRO A 122 -12.75 -4.37 -12.89
N LEU A 123 -12.45 -3.17 -12.39
CA LEU A 123 -12.93 -2.72 -11.09
C LEU A 123 -14.47 -2.82 -11.05
N PRO A 124 -15.07 -3.49 -10.05
CA PRO A 124 -16.52 -3.65 -10.01
C PRO A 124 -17.21 -2.28 -9.93
N ALA A 125 -18.29 -2.08 -10.68
CA ALA A 125 -19.06 -0.84 -10.64
C ALA A 125 -20.01 -0.78 -9.42
N VAL A 126 -20.31 -1.94 -8.84
CA VAL A 126 -21.29 -2.09 -7.76
C VAL A 126 -20.63 -2.78 -6.57
N ARG A 127 -21.00 -2.32 -5.36
CA ARG A 127 -20.40 -2.76 -4.10
C ARG A 127 -20.97 -4.07 -3.51
N HIS A 128 -22.15 -4.52 -3.96
CA HIS A 128 -22.86 -5.65 -3.34
C HIS A 128 -22.87 -6.88 -4.25
N GLY A 129 -23.05 -8.05 -3.64
CA GLY A 129 -23.25 -9.32 -4.36
C GLY A 129 -21.98 -9.95 -4.91
N LEU A 130 -20.80 -9.46 -4.50
CA LEU A 130 -19.53 -10.13 -4.76
C LEU A 130 -19.27 -11.19 -3.70
N THR A 131 -18.75 -12.33 -4.14
CA THR A 131 -18.18 -13.34 -3.24
C THR A 131 -16.89 -12.81 -2.60
N ASP A 132 -16.51 -13.38 -1.47
CA ASP A 132 -15.28 -12.99 -0.76
C ASP A 132 -14.04 -13.15 -1.65
N ASP A 133 -13.94 -14.25 -2.41
CA ASP A 133 -12.85 -14.46 -3.37
C ASP A 133 -12.78 -13.39 -4.45
N ARG A 134 -13.93 -12.93 -4.97
CA ARG A 134 -13.96 -11.87 -5.98
C ARG A 134 -13.62 -10.51 -5.37
N THR A 135 -14.03 -10.27 -4.13
CA THR A 135 -13.64 -9.08 -3.38
C THR A 135 -12.13 -9.06 -3.19
N LEU A 136 -11.56 -10.19 -2.73
CA LEU A 136 -10.13 -10.34 -2.50
C LEU A 136 -9.33 -10.17 -3.80
N LEU A 137 -9.77 -10.80 -4.89
CA LEU A 137 -9.14 -10.65 -6.19
C LEU A 137 -9.21 -9.20 -6.71
N ALA A 138 -10.34 -8.52 -6.55
CA ALA A 138 -10.46 -7.12 -6.94
C ALA A 138 -9.49 -6.22 -6.17
N VAL A 139 -9.31 -6.46 -4.86
CA VAL A 139 -8.30 -5.76 -4.05
C VAL A 139 -6.89 -6.12 -4.48
N ALA A 140 -6.61 -7.38 -4.82
CA ALA A 140 -5.29 -7.78 -5.31
C ALA A 140 -4.90 -7.12 -6.63
N LEU A 141 -5.85 -7.00 -7.55
CA LEU A 141 -5.61 -6.40 -8.87
C LEU A 141 -5.57 -4.86 -8.80
N HIS A 142 -6.49 -4.24 -8.06
CA HIS A 142 -6.73 -2.78 -8.13
C HIS A 142 -6.35 -2.03 -6.84
N GLY A 143 -5.88 -2.73 -5.80
CA GLY A 143 -5.37 -2.16 -4.57
C GLY A 143 -6.38 -1.25 -3.85
N ASP A 144 -5.91 -0.07 -3.46
CA ASP A 144 -6.67 0.92 -2.69
C ASP A 144 -8.00 1.34 -3.34
N ALA A 145 -8.08 1.34 -4.67
CA ALA A 145 -9.30 1.71 -5.38
C ALA A 145 -10.43 0.71 -5.11
N ALA A 146 -10.13 -0.60 -5.17
CA ALA A 146 -11.07 -1.65 -4.81
C ALA A 146 -11.36 -1.67 -3.32
N LEU A 147 -10.33 -1.50 -2.48
CA LEU A 147 -10.50 -1.49 -1.03
C LEU A 147 -11.47 -0.39 -0.57
N ARG A 148 -11.32 0.83 -1.11
CA ARG A 148 -12.21 1.96 -0.79
C ARG A 148 -13.64 1.78 -1.29
N MET A 149 -13.81 1.09 -2.41
CA MET A 149 -15.13 0.88 -3.00
C MET A 149 -15.88 -0.27 -2.31
N LEU A 150 -15.22 -1.41 -2.09
CA LEU A 150 -15.83 -2.64 -1.57
C LEU A 150 -15.90 -2.66 -0.04
N LEU A 151 -14.87 -2.17 0.63
CA LEU A 151 -14.73 -2.26 2.09
C LEU A 151 -14.45 -0.87 2.71
N PRO A 152 -15.30 0.16 2.46
CA PRO A 152 -15.01 1.54 2.82
C PRO A 152 -14.82 1.76 4.33
N ARG A 153 -15.64 1.11 5.15
CA ARG A 153 -15.57 1.23 6.61
C ARG A 153 -14.30 0.60 7.17
N PHE A 154 -13.93 -0.57 6.65
CA PHE A 154 -12.70 -1.25 7.02
C PHE A 154 -11.49 -0.40 6.62
N ALA A 155 -11.43 0.05 5.37
CA ALA A 155 -10.36 0.90 4.85
C ALA A 155 -10.14 2.18 5.69
N LEU A 156 -11.25 2.84 6.06
CA LEU A 156 -11.22 4.05 6.88
C LEU A 156 -10.70 3.76 8.29
N ARG A 157 -11.24 2.72 8.93
CA ARG A 157 -10.90 2.40 10.32
C ARG A 157 -9.48 1.90 10.47
N THR A 158 -8.99 1.09 9.55
CA THR A 158 -7.65 0.47 9.64
C THR A 158 -6.54 1.36 9.04
N GLY A 159 -6.91 2.37 8.25
CA GLY A 159 -5.94 3.21 7.55
C GLY A 159 -5.11 2.46 6.50
N LEU A 160 -5.59 1.31 6.02
CA LEU A 160 -4.92 0.51 4.98
C LEU A 160 -4.78 1.30 3.68
N ALA A 161 -5.84 2.01 3.27
CA ALA A 161 -5.82 2.85 2.08
C ALA A 161 -4.99 4.13 2.32
N ASP A 162 -4.02 4.42 1.44
CA ASP A 162 -3.15 5.58 1.57
C ASP A 162 -3.90 6.88 1.23
N PRO A 163 -4.13 7.81 2.17
CA PRO A 163 -4.95 9.01 1.94
C PRO A 163 -4.54 9.85 0.72
N GLY A 164 -3.30 9.72 0.24
CA GLY A 164 -2.75 10.48 -0.90
C GLY A 164 -2.53 9.71 -2.21
N ALA A 165 -2.80 8.41 -2.28
CA ALA A 165 -2.61 7.67 -3.54
C ALA A 165 -3.72 8.05 -4.55
N PRO A 166 -3.37 8.66 -5.70
CA PRO A 166 -4.35 8.88 -6.75
C PRO A 166 -4.81 7.51 -7.24
N ALA A 167 -6.13 7.26 -7.17
CA ALA A 167 -6.70 6.14 -7.89
C ALA A 167 -6.40 6.37 -9.37
N GLU A 168 -5.43 5.64 -9.91
CA GLU A 168 -5.17 5.61 -11.34
C GLU A 168 -6.50 5.19 -12.02
N GLY A 169 -7.20 6.16 -12.61
CA GLY A 169 -8.40 5.91 -13.40
C GLY A 169 -9.76 6.21 -12.77
N VAL A 170 -9.90 6.64 -11.51
CA VAL A 170 -11.22 7.01 -10.97
C VAL A 170 -11.22 8.39 -10.32
N ARG A 171 -11.58 9.39 -11.14
CA ARG A 171 -11.95 10.72 -10.65
C ARG A 171 -13.35 10.67 -10.08
N PHE A 172 -13.49 10.36 -8.79
CA PHE A 172 -14.69 10.77 -8.07
C PHE A 172 -14.60 12.28 -7.85
N SER A 173 -15.44 13.01 -8.57
CA SER A 173 -15.69 14.43 -8.33
C SER A 173 -16.44 14.58 -7.00
N LEU A 174 -15.74 14.53 -5.87
CA LEU A 174 -16.21 15.13 -4.64
C LEU A 174 -15.83 16.61 -4.69
N GLY A 175 -16.86 17.45 -4.61
CA GLY A 175 -16.77 18.89 -4.76
C GLY A 175 -15.66 19.52 -3.91
N ARG A 176 -14.97 20.47 -4.56
CA ARG A 176 -14.08 21.53 -4.04
C ARG A 176 -13.88 21.55 -2.51
N GLY A 177 -12.65 21.25 -2.09
CA GLY A 177 -12.09 21.73 -0.83
C GLY A 177 -10.56 21.79 -0.96
N ARG A 178 -9.99 22.99 -0.94
CA ARG A 178 -8.53 23.20 -0.95
C ARG A 178 -7.93 22.56 0.31
N PHE A 179 -6.95 21.68 0.16
CA PHE A 179 -6.10 21.28 1.28
C PHE A 179 -5.03 22.36 1.50
N LEU A 180 -5.07 22.96 2.69
CA LEU A 180 -4.03 23.82 3.22
C LEU A 180 -2.77 22.99 3.45
N ARG A 181 -1.64 23.54 2.97
CA ARG A 181 -0.27 23.09 3.19
C ARG A 181 0.02 23.09 4.69
N TRP A 182 0.14 21.91 5.29
CA TRP A 182 0.57 21.74 6.69
C TRP A 182 2.08 22.02 6.78
N ARG A 183 2.43 23.06 7.55
CA ARG A 183 3.79 23.45 7.95
C ARG A 183 3.89 23.10 9.43
N ASP A 184 4.67 22.09 9.79
CA ASP A 184 5.00 21.81 11.18
C ASP A 184 6.17 22.70 11.60
N GLU A 185 5.84 23.76 12.32
CA GLU A 185 6.69 24.43 13.30
C GLU A 185 6.42 23.75 14.65
N TYR A 186 7.43 23.13 15.26
CA TYR A 186 7.57 23.15 16.72
C TYR A 186 9.05 23.05 17.06
N GLU A 187 9.47 24.03 17.86
CA GLU A 187 10.83 24.33 18.30
C GLU A 187 11.41 23.26 19.22
N ASP A 188 12.74 23.19 19.24
CA ASP A 188 13.46 22.84 20.46
C ASP A 188 14.62 23.82 20.64
N SER A 189 14.43 24.76 21.57
CA SER A 189 15.43 25.68 22.08
C SER A 189 16.08 25.04 23.31
N VAL A 190 17.42 24.89 23.35
CA VAL A 190 18.26 25.15 24.54
C VAL A 190 19.77 25.15 24.16
N SER A 191 20.41 26.24 24.58
CA SER A 191 21.83 26.48 24.97
C SER A 191 22.99 26.28 24.00
N GLY A 192 23.76 27.37 23.86
CA GLY A 192 25.18 27.31 23.50
C GLY A 192 25.74 28.63 22.98
N ASP A 193 25.83 29.63 23.85
CA ASP A 193 26.70 30.82 23.72
C ASP A 193 28.11 30.42 23.25
N TRP A 194 28.71 31.20 22.34
CA TRP A 194 30.10 31.68 22.27
C TRP A 194 30.44 32.23 20.86
N GLY A 195 30.88 33.50 20.79
CA GLY A 195 32.05 33.84 19.96
C GLY A 195 31.86 34.64 18.66
N ALA A 196 31.80 35.97 18.81
CA ALA A 196 32.44 37.03 18.00
C ALA A 196 33.10 36.73 16.62
N GLY A 197 32.88 37.66 15.65
CA GLY A 197 33.92 38.02 14.68
C GLY A 197 33.45 38.45 13.29
N HIS A 198 33.56 39.76 13.03
CA HIS A 198 33.63 40.51 11.76
C HIS A 198 33.87 39.78 10.42
N GLY A 199 33.31 40.35 9.35
CA GLY A 199 33.88 40.25 8.00
C GLY A 199 32.95 40.68 6.86
N ASP A 200 32.89 41.99 6.58
CA ASP A 200 32.41 42.54 5.31
C ASP A 200 33.17 41.95 4.12
N HIS A 201 32.47 41.62 3.03
CA HIS A 201 32.88 41.68 1.60
C HIS A 201 31.64 41.23 0.79
N GLY A 202 31.01 42.02 -0.08
CA GLY A 202 31.57 42.64 -1.27
C GLY A 202 31.38 41.70 -2.47
N GLY A 203 30.35 41.92 -3.31
CA GLY A 203 30.10 41.05 -4.46
C GLY A 203 28.85 41.39 -5.26
N SER A 204 28.98 42.41 -6.11
CA SER A 204 27.99 42.86 -7.10
C SER A 204 27.97 41.97 -8.36
N CYS A 205 26.99 42.25 -9.24
CA CYS A 205 26.77 41.81 -10.64
C CYS A 205 25.86 40.56 -10.80
N GLY A 206 24.91 40.53 -11.72
CA GLY A 206 24.46 41.52 -12.69
C GLY A 206 23.17 41.05 -13.35
N SER A 207 22.25 41.98 -13.58
CA SER A 207 21.01 41.77 -14.32
C SER A 207 21.31 41.75 -15.83
N GLY A 208 20.83 40.73 -16.53
CA GLY A 208 20.86 40.67 -17.99
C GLY A 208 19.45 40.46 -18.53
N GLY A 209 18.89 41.51 -19.14
CA GLY A 209 17.64 41.49 -19.90
C GLY A 209 17.84 42.12 -21.28
N GLY A 210 17.05 41.67 -22.24
CA GLY A 210 16.95 42.16 -23.63
C GLY A 210 16.61 40.98 -24.55
N GLY A 211 15.52 40.91 -25.32
CA GLY A 211 14.70 41.97 -25.92
C GLY A 211 15.10 42.12 -27.40
N GLY A 212 14.24 41.70 -28.34
CA GLY A 212 14.56 41.49 -29.76
C GLY A 212 14.35 42.66 -30.74
N GLY A 213 14.24 42.29 -32.03
CA GLY A 213 14.12 43.12 -33.25
C GLY A 213 15.46 43.15 -34.02
N ASP A 214 15.57 42.81 -35.31
CA ASP A 214 14.65 42.59 -36.44
C ASP A 214 15.11 41.38 -37.28
#